data_AF-A0A1V3N7I4-F1
#
_entry.id   AF-A0A1V3N7I4-F1
#
_cell.length_a   1.000
_cell.length_b   1.000
_cell.length_c   1.000
_cell.angle_alpha   90.00
_cell.angle_beta   90.00
_cell.angle_gamma   90.00
#
_symmetry.space_group_name_H-M   'P 1'
#
loop_
_entity.id
_entity.type
_entity.pdbx_description
1 polymer ?
#
loop_
_entity_poly.entity_id
_entity_poly.type
_entity_poly.pdbx_seq_one_letter_code
_entity_poly.pdbx_strand_id
1 'polypeptide(L)' 'MNEDFWLIVPVVIVWAVLAVAYALAPWGDMIGYAWVWGFGSVLFLGLAALLLRGPGARPKS' A
#
# COMPACT_ATOMS: atom_id res chain seq x y z
N MET A 1 -6.34 -13.35 -12.82
CA MET A 1 -5.71 -12.63 -11.70
C MET A 1 -6.20 -11.20 -11.81
N ASN A 2 -6.71 -10.60 -10.73
CA ASN A 2 -7.34 -9.28 -10.81
C ASN A 2 -6.29 -8.23 -11.19
N GLU A 3 -6.45 -7.56 -12.32
CA GLU A 3 -5.62 -6.41 -12.75
C GLU A 3 -5.53 -5.35 -11.63
N ASP A 4 -6.63 -5.12 -10.91
CA ASP A 4 -6.68 -4.20 -9.77
C ASP A 4 -5.68 -4.56 -8.65
N PHE A 5 -5.49 -5.86 -8.38
CA PHE A 5 -4.53 -6.32 -7.39
C PHE A 5 -3.10 -5.97 -7.82
N TRP A 6 -2.78 -6.20 -9.09
CA TRP A 6 -1.47 -5.88 -9.65
C TRP A 6 -1.21 -4.37 -9.78
N LEU A 7 -2.25 -3.54 -9.85
CA LEU A 7 -2.12 -2.08 -9.77
C LEU A 7 -1.86 -1.59 -8.34
N ILE A 8 -2.41 -2.25 -7.33
CA ILE A 8 -2.27 -1.82 -5.93
C ILE A 8 -0.92 -2.21 -5.32
N VAL A 9 -0.36 -3.36 -5.72
CA VAL A 9 0.95 -3.84 -5.21
C VAL A 9 2.07 -2.80 -5.39
N PRO A 10 2.28 -2.20 -6.58
CA PRO A 10 3.26 -1.12 -6.77
C PRO A 10 3.02 0.09 -5.88
N VAL A 11 1.75 0.47 -5.68
CA VAL A 11 1.38 1.64 -4.85
C VAL A 11 1.79 1.40 -3.39
N VAL A 12 1.51 0.21 -2.85
CA VAL A 12 1.94 -0.18 -1.50
C VAL A 12 3.45 -0.08 -1.35
N ILE A 13 4.20 -0.58 -2.35
CA ILE A 13 5.67 -0.57 -2.35
C ILE A 13 6.20 0.86 -2.36
N VAL A 14 5.70 1.72 -3.25
CA VAL A 14 6.15 3.12 -3.34
C VAL A 14 5.89 3.86 -2.03
N TRP A 15 4.71 3.68 -1.43
CA TRP A 15 4.38 4.30 -0.15
C TRP A 15 5.25 3.78 1.00
N ALA A 16 5.53 2.48 1.05
CA ALA A 16 6.44 1.91 2.04
C ALA A 16 7.86 2.45 1.90
N VAL A 17 8.38 2.54 0.68
CA VAL A 17 9.71 3.10 0.40
C VAL A 17 9.77 4.57 0.81
N LEU A 18 8.76 5.36 0.48
CA LEU A 18 8.70 6.77 0.90
C LEU A 18 8.61 6.93 2.41
N ALA A 19 7.84 6.07 3.10
CA ALA A 19 7.78 6.07 4.56
C ALA A 19 9.16 5.81 5.19
N VAL A 20 9.88 4.82 4.68
CA VAL A 20 11.24 4.50 5.15
C VAL A 20 12.22 5.61 4.81
N ALA A 21 12.14 6.18 3.59
CA ALA A 21 13.00 7.29 3.19
C ALA A 21 12.82 8.52 4.07
N TYR A 22 11.58 8.90 4.39
CA TYR A 22 11.28 10.03 5.28
C TYR A 22 11.59 9.73 6.76
N ALA A 23 11.57 8.47 7.18
CA ALA A 23 11.98 8.08 8.53
C ALA A 23 13.51 8.10 8.72
N LEU A 24 14.27 7.70 7.68
CA LEU A 24 15.73 7.57 7.75
C LEU A 24 16.49 8.84 7.36
N ALA A 25 15.93 9.64 6.46
CA ALA A 25 16.45 10.95 6.11
C ALA A 25 15.43 12.00 6.57
N PRO A 26 15.56 12.53 7.80
CA PRO A 26 14.74 13.65 8.23
C PRO A 26 15.26 14.91 7.54
N TRP A 27 14.74 15.19 6.33
CA TRP A 27 14.98 16.44 5.61
C TRP A 27 14.25 17.58 6.31
N GLY A 28 14.77 18.02 7.46
CA GLY A 28 14.17 19.06 8.31
C GLY A 28 12.93 18.59 9.10
N ASP A 29 12.00 19.52 9.34
CA ASP A 29 10.78 19.37 10.16
C ASP A 29 9.73 18.38 9.58
N MET A 30 10.10 17.65 8.53
CA MET A 30 9.22 16.79 7.74
C MET A 30 9.08 15.35 8.28
N ILE A 31 9.60 15.04 9.47
CA ILE A 31 9.42 13.73 10.13
C ILE A 31 7.93 13.34 10.21
N GLY A 32 7.04 14.32 10.37
CA GLY A 32 5.59 14.09 10.39
C GLY A 32 5.02 13.43 9.12
N TYR A 33 5.69 13.58 7.97
CA TYR A 33 5.22 12.98 6.71
C TYR A 33 5.49 11.48 6.61
N ALA A 34 6.46 10.93 7.36
CA ALA A 34 6.72 9.50 7.38
C ALA A 34 5.49 8.70 7.82
N TRP A 35 4.72 9.24 8.76
CA TRP A 35 3.46 8.65 9.22
C TRP A 35 2.38 8.61 8.15
N VAL A 36 2.28 9.65 7.30
CA VAL A 36 1.32 9.70 6.19
C VAL A 36 1.62 8.59 5.19
N TRP A 37 2.89 8.48 4.78
CA TRP A 37 3.35 7.44 3.86
C TRP A 37 3.22 6.03 4.44
N GLY A 38 3.52 5.84 5.72
CA GLY A 38 3.37 4.55 6.40
C GLY A 38 1.89 4.13 6.50
N PHE A 39 1.02 5.05 6.90
CA PHE A 39 -0.41 4.79 7.02
C PHE A 39 -1.04 4.38 5.69
N GLY A 40 -0.79 5.12 4.60
CA GLY A 40 -1.41 4.74 3.33
C GLY A 40 -0.83 3.46 2.73
N SER A 41 0.44 3.09 3.01
CA SER A 41 0.95 1.76 2.65
C SER A 41 0.12 0.65 3.30
N VAL A 42 -0.18 0.76 4.59
CA VAL A 42 -1.06 -0.18 5.31
C VAL A 42 -2.48 -0.19 4.75
N LEU A 43 -3.04 1.00 4.45
CA LEU A 43 -4.37 1.12 3.85
C LEU A 43 -4.46 0.39 2.50
N PHE A 44 -3.51 0.65 1.59
CA PHE A 44 -3.49 0.00 0.27
C PHE A 44 -3.23 -1.50 0.37
N LEU A 45 -2.41 -1.94 1.33
CA LEU A 45 -2.21 -3.37 1.60
C LEU A 45 -3.52 -4.03 2.09
N GLY A 46 -4.27 -3.34 2.95
CA GLY A 46 -5.61 -3.77 3.38
C GLY A 46 -6.60 -3.88 2.22
N LEU A 47 -6.60 -2.90 1.30
CA LEU A 47 -7.44 -2.93 0.09
C LEU A 47 -7.04 -4.08 -0.85
N ALA A 48 -5.74 -4.33 -1.04
CA ALA A 48 -5.26 -5.47 -1.81
C ALA A 48 -5.74 -6.80 -1.19
N ALA A 49 -5.65 -6.95 0.14
CA ALA A 49 -6.12 -8.13 0.85
C ALA A 49 -7.65 -8.29 0.78
N LEU A 50 -8.41 -7.19 0.76
CA LEU A 50 -9.85 -7.21 0.59
C LEU A 50 -10.26 -7.64 -0.83
N LEU A 51 -9.53 -7.18 -1.85
CA LEU A 51 -9.74 -7.60 -3.24
C LEU A 51 -9.46 -9.08 -3.47
N LEU A 52 -8.50 -9.66 -2.74
CA LEU A 52 -8.28 -11.11 -2.71
C LEU A 52 -9.44 -11.88 -2.04
N ARG A 53 -10.22 -11.23 -1.16
CA ARG A 53 -11.36 -11.81 -0.43
C ARG A 53 -12.73 -11.55 -1.10
N GLY A 54 -12.78 -10.74 -2.15
CA GLY A 54 -14.02 -10.36 -2.83
C GLY A 54 -14.66 -11.49 -3.66
N PRO A 55 -15.94 -11.36 -4.08
CA PRO A 55 -16.76 -12.42 -4.71
C PRO A 55 -16.24 -13.01 -6.04
N GLY A 56 -15.09 -12.57 -6.55
CA GLY A 56 -14.45 -13.10 -7.75
C GLY A 56 -13.87 -14.51 -7.59
N ALA A 57 -13.84 -15.05 -6.37
CA ALA A 57 -13.50 -16.45 -6.09
C ALA A 57 -14.69 -17.41 -6.25
N ARG A 58 -15.69 -17.09 -7.08
CA ARG A 58 -16.72 -18.07 -7.47
C ARG A 58 -16.09 -19.02 -8.50
N PRO A 59 -15.85 -20.30 -8.18
CA PRO A 59 -15.45 -21.27 -9.19
C PRO A 59 -16.56 -21.32 -10.25
N LYS A 60 -16.21 -21.06 -11.52
CA LYS A 60 -17.10 -21.37 -12.64
C LYS A 60 -17.29 -22.89 -12.64
N SER A 61 -18.47 -23.35 -12.23
CA SER A 61 -18.96 -24.72 -12.38
C SER A 61 -19.24 -25.02 -13.84
#